data_AF-A0A6J3F028-F1
#
_entry.id   AF-A0A6J3F028-F1
#
_cell.length_a   1.000
_cell.length_b   1.000
_cell.length_c   1.000
_cell.angle_alpha   90.00
_cell.angle_beta   90.00
_cell.angle_gamma   90.00
#
_symmetry.space_group_name_H-M   'P 1'
#
loop_
_entity.id
_entity.type
_entity.pdbx_description
1 polymer ?
#
loop_
_entity_poly.entity_id
_entity_poly.type
_entity_poly.pdbx_seq_one_letter_code
_entity_poly.pdbx_strand_id
1 'polypeptide(L)'
;METMKAVAEVSESTKAEAVAAVQRQCQEEVASLQAILKDSISSYEAQISALKQERQQQQQDCEEKERELGRLKQLLSRAHPLDSLEKQMEKAHEDSEKLREIILPMEQEIEELKAKLLRAEELIQEIQRRPQHAPSLHGSTELLPLSRDPSPPLEPLEELSGDGGPAAEAFAHNCDDSASISSFSLGGGAGSSASLPRSRQGLSPEQEETASLVSTGTLVPEGIYLPPPGYQLVPDTQWEQLQMEGRQLQKDLESISRERDELQEGLRRSNEDCAKQMQVLLAQVQNSEQLLQTLQGTLSQAQERVQLQMAELVTTHKCLHNEVKRLNEENRGLRAEQLPSSAPQGLQQEQGEEESLPSSVLELQQLLRHTQQEAQAQLQAQEHGAERLRIEIVTLREALEEETAARASLEGQLRVQREETEVLEASLCSLRTEVERVQQEQSKAQLPDLSEQRAKVLRLQAELETSEQVQRDFVRLSQALQVRLERIRQAETLDQVRSIMDEAPLTDIRDIKDT
;
A
#
# COMPACT_ATOMS: atom_id res chain seq x y z
N MET A 1 36.72 -16.28 81.03
CA MET A 1 35.28 -16.43 80.69
C MET A 1 34.68 -15.14 80.14
N GLU A 2 34.98 -13.97 80.71
CA GLU A 2 34.41 -12.68 80.27
C GLU A 2 34.82 -12.28 78.84
N THR A 3 36.09 -12.49 78.45
CA THR A 3 36.58 -12.20 77.09
C THR A 3 35.86 -13.01 76.02
N MET A 4 35.56 -14.28 76.29
CA MET A 4 34.86 -15.17 75.37
C MET A 4 33.37 -14.78 75.21
N LYS A 5 32.74 -14.29 76.28
CA LYS A 5 31.38 -13.73 76.23
C LYS A 5 31.32 -12.46 75.38
N ALA A 6 32.27 -11.54 75.56
CA ALA A 6 32.34 -10.33 74.76
C ALA A 6 32.55 -10.63 73.26
N VAL A 7 33.42 -11.59 72.92
CA VAL A 7 33.63 -12.00 71.52
C VAL A 7 32.38 -12.67 70.93
N ALA A 8 31.68 -13.50 71.71
CA ALA A 8 30.42 -14.11 71.27
C ALA A 8 29.34 -13.04 71.02
N GLU A 9 29.19 -12.07 71.93
CA GLU A 9 28.24 -10.96 71.81
C GLU A 9 28.53 -10.07 70.61
N VAL A 10 29.80 -9.74 70.37
CA VAL A 10 30.21 -9.02 69.15
C VAL A 10 29.90 -9.85 67.90
N SER A 11 30.17 -11.16 67.90
CA SER A 11 29.87 -12.02 66.75
C SER A 11 28.38 -12.16 66.48
N GLU A 12 27.56 -12.17 67.52
CA GLU A 12 26.10 -12.22 67.43
C GLU A 12 25.55 -10.89 66.91
N SER A 13 26.07 -9.77 67.41
CA SER A 13 25.75 -8.43 66.92
C SER A 13 26.12 -8.25 65.45
N THR A 14 27.30 -8.69 65.01
CA THR A 14 27.71 -8.61 63.60
C THR A 14 26.84 -9.48 62.69
N LYS A 15 26.45 -10.68 63.14
CA LYS A 15 25.51 -11.53 62.39
C LYS A 15 24.12 -10.89 62.31
N ALA A 16 23.62 -10.33 63.41
CA ALA A 16 22.34 -9.63 63.43
C ALA A 16 22.34 -8.41 62.50
N GLU A 17 23.44 -7.64 62.46
CA GLU A 17 23.61 -6.51 61.57
C GLU A 17 23.66 -6.95 60.08
N ALA A 18 24.38 -8.04 59.77
CA ALA A 18 24.42 -8.61 58.42
C ALA A 18 23.04 -9.10 57.96
N VAL A 19 22.28 -9.78 58.83
CA VAL A 19 20.90 -10.20 58.54
C VAL A 19 19.99 -8.99 58.33
N ALA A 20 20.11 -7.95 59.16
CA ALA A 20 19.33 -6.72 59.00
C ALA A 20 19.69 -5.96 57.71
N ALA A 21 20.94 -6.00 57.27
CA ALA A 21 21.38 -5.42 56.02
C ALA A 21 20.79 -6.16 54.81
N VAL A 22 20.82 -7.50 54.81
CA VAL A 22 20.20 -8.33 53.76
C VAL A 22 18.68 -8.12 53.73
N GLN A 23 18.02 -8.04 54.90
CA GLN A 23 16.59 -7.76 54.96
C GLN A 23 16.24 -6.38 54.38
N ARG A 24 17.05 -5.34 54.67
CA ARG A 24 16.87 -4.01 54.07
C ARG A 24 17.05 -4.05 52.56
N GLN A 25 18.09 -4.74 52.06
CA GLN A 25 18.31 -4.88 50.63
C GLN A 25 17.14 -5.59 49.92
N CYS A 26 16.64 -6.70 50.47
CA CYS A 26 15.45 -7.37 49.91
C CYS A 26 14.21 -6.46 49.93
N GLN A 27 14.01 -5.65 50.99
CA GLN A 27 12.89 -4.71 51.04
C GLN A 27 13.03 -3.60 49.99
N GLU A 28 14.23 -3.09 49.77
CA GLU A 28 14.53 -2.09 48.74
C GLU A 28 14.33 -2.65 47.33
N GLU A 29 14.77 -3.89 47.07
CA GLU A 29 14.57 -4.57 45.78
C GLU A 29 13.08 -4.83 45.52
N VAL A 30 12.31 -5.27 46.53
CA VAL A 30 10.86 -5.44 46.40
C VAL A 30 10.17 -4.10 46.12
N ALA A 31 10.56 -3.03 46.83
CA ALA A 31 9.99 -1.69 46.60
C ALA A 31 10.34 -1.16 45.21
N SER A 32 11.57 -1.39 44.74
CA SER A 32 12.02 -1.01 43.39
C SER A 32 11.24 -1.76 42.31
N LEU A 33 11.08 -3.08 42.45
CA LEU A 33 10.30 -3.89 41.52
C LEU A 33 8.83 -3.47 41.50
N GLN A 34 8.24 -3.17 42.65
CA GLN A 34 6.88 -2.65 42.74
C GLN A 34 6.73 -1.29 42.06
N ALA A 35 7.70 -0.40 42.17
CA ALA A 35 7.70 0.89 41.49
C ALA A 35 7.77 0.72 39.97
N ILE A 36 8.69 -0.10 39.47
CA ILE A 36 8.82 -0.38 38.03
C ILE A 36 7.55 -1.02 37.47
N LEU A 37 6.97 -1.98 38.19
CA LEU A 37 5.72 -2.62 37.78
C LEU A 37 4.57 -1.61 37.74
N LYS A 38 4.46 -0.74 38.74
CA LYS A 38 3.45 0.31 38.79
C LYS A 38 3.59 1.28 37.62
N ASP A 39 4.80 1.74 37.34
CA ASP A 39 5.07 2.65 36.21
C ASP A 39 4.77 1.99 34.87
N SER A 40 5.10 0.69 34.74
CA SER A 40 4.77 -0.10 33.55
C SER A 40 3.26 -0.23 33.37
N ILE A 41 2.52 -0.56 34.43
CA ILE A 41 1.05 -0.65 34.40
C ILE A 41 0.45 0.71 34.04
N SER A 42 0.88 1.80 34.68
CA SER A 42 0.38 3.14 34.38
C SER A 42 0.70 3.58 32.94
N SER A 43 1.86 3.19 32.40
CA SER A 43 2.21 3.43 30.99
C SER A 43 1.29 2.66 30.04
N TYR A 44 1.03 1.38 30.30
CA TYR A 44 0.08 0.59 29.50
C TYR A 44 -1.36 1.11 29.61
N GLU A 45 -1.81 1.52 30.80
CA GLU A 45 -3.13 2.12 31.01
C GLU A 45 -3.30 3.42 30.21
N ALA A 46 -2.26 4.27 30.17
CA ALA A 46 -2.24 5.48 29.36
C ALA A 46 -2.29 5.14 27.86
N GLN A 47 -1.51 4.17 27.40
CA GLN A 47 -1.49 3.73 26.00
C GLN A 47 -2.85 3.14 25.57
N ILE A 48 -3.47 2.31 26.40
CA ILE A 48 -4.81 1.75 26.14
C ILE A 48 -5.86 2.87 26.08
N SER A 49 -5.75 3.88 26.95
CA SER A 49 -6.66 5.03 26.96
C SER A 49 -6.50 5.89 25.70
N ALA A 50 -5.27 6.14 25.26
CA ALA A 50 -4.98 6.86 24.02
C ALA A 50 -5.52 6.10 22.79
N LEU A 51 -5.30 4.79 22.71
CA LEU A 51 -5.84 3.96 21.61
C LEU A 51 -7.36 3.94 21.60
N LYS A 52 -8.02 3.89 22.77
CA LYS A 52 -9.48 3.99 22.87
C LYS A 52 -9.99 5.35 22.38
N GLN A 53 -9.30 6.43 22.74
CA GLN A 53 -9.65 7.78 22.30
C GLN A 53 -9.46 7.94 20.79
N GLU A 54 -8.36 7.44 20.23
CA GLU A 54 -8.10 7.46 18.80
C GLU A 54 -9.18 6.69 18.03
N ARG A 55 -9.56 5.50 18.50
CA ARG A 55 -10.66 4.74 17.89
C ARG A 55 -12.00 5.48 17.93
N GLN A 56 -12.29 6.17 19.03
CA GLN A 56 -13.49 6.97 19.15
C GLN A 56 -13.48 8.17 18.20
N GLN A 57 -12.32 8.82 18.03
CA GLN A 57 -12.16 9.90 17.07
C GLN A 57 -12.37 9.41 15.63
N GLN A 58 -11.73 8.30 15.26
CA GLN A 58 -11.90 7.69 13.94
C GLN A 58 -13.36 7.33 13.65
N GLN A 59 -14.09 6.83 14.65
CA GLN A 59 -15.52 6.54 14.51
C GLN A 59 -16.32 7.82 14.26
N GLN A 60 -16.05 8.90 14.98
CA GLN A 60 -16.72 10.18 14.78
C GLN A 60 -16.44 10.77 13.40
N ASP A 61 -15.19 10.71 12.96
CA ASP A 61 -14.77 11.19 11.63
C ASP A 61 -15.48 10.39 10.53
N CYS A 62 -15.56 9.06 10.65
CA CYS A 62 -16.31 8.21 9.74
C CYS A 62 -17.79 8.61 9.66
N GLU A 63 -18.44 8.82 10.82
CA GLU A 63 -19.84 9.24 10.86
C GLU A 63 -20.06 10.64 10.26
N GLU A 64 -19.13 11.57 10.47
CA GLU A 64 -19.17 12.89 9.84
C GLU A 64 -19.04 12.79 8.31
N LYS A 65 -18.10 11.97 7.82
CA LYS A 65 -17.94 11.70 6.40
C LYS A 65 -19.19 11.06 5.80
N GLU A 66 -19.84 10.13 6.50
CA GLU A 66 -21.12 9.56 6.07
C GLU A 66 -22.23 10.61 6.01
N ARG A 67 -22.30 11.52 7.00
CA ARG A 67 -23.26 12.64 6.98
C ARG A 67 -23.00 13.59 5.82
N GLU A 68 -21.75 13.92 5.52
CA GLU A 68 -21.36 14.74 4.37
C GLU A 68 -21.71 14.06 3.04
N LEU A 69 -21.39 12.77 2.91
CA LEU A 69 -21.70 11.97 1.74
C LEU A 69 -23.22 11.87 1.53
N GLY A 70 -23.99 11.71 2.60
CA GLY A 70 -25.46 11.80 2.57
C GLY A 70 -25.98 13.14 2.06
N ARG A 71 -25.40 14.26 2.53
CA ARG A 71 -25.75 15.61 2.05
C ARG A 71 -25.41 15.80 0.56
N LEU A 72 -24.23 15.35 0.14
CA LEU A 72 -23.80 15.42 -1.26
C LEU A 72 -24.70 14.57 -2.17
N LYS A 73 -25.06 13.35 -1.76
CA LYS A 73 -26.05 12.51 -2.46
C LYS A 73 -27.39 13.21 -2.58
N GLN A 74 -27.85 13.87 -1.51
CA GLN A 74 -29.10 14.62 -1.55
C GLN A 74 -29.03 15.80 -2.53
N LEU A 75 -27.92 16.54 -2.58
CA LEU A 75 -27.70 17.61 -3.54
C LEU A 75 -27.64 17.09 -4.98
N LEU A 76 -26.99 15.95 -5.21
CA LEU A 76 -26.89 15.30 -6.52
C LEU A 76 -28.26 14.80 -7.00
N SER A 77 -29.06 14.23 -6.09
CA SER A 77 -30.45 13.86 -6.38
C SER A 77 -31.38 15.07 -6.58
N ARG A 78 -30.99 16.27 -6.14
CA ARG A 78 -31.71 17.52 -6.43
C ARG A 78 -31.23 18.15 -7.74
N ALA A 79 -30.01 17.85 -8.17
CA ALA A 79 -29.45 18.26 -9.46
C ALA A 79 -29.81 17.23 -10.56
N HIS A 80 -31.07 17.23 -11.00
CA HIS A 80 -31.53 16.56 -12.24
C HIS A 80 -31.59 17.46 -13.52
N PRO A 81 -30.84 18.58 -13.69
CA PRO A 81 -30.89 19.33 -14.94
C PRO A 81 -30.23 18.57 -16.11
N LEU A 82 -29.41 17.54 -15.84
CA LEU A 82 -28.77 16.72 -16.87
C LEU A 82 -29.77 15.82 -17.62
N ASP A 83 -30.70 15.17 -16.92
CA ASP A 83 -31.80 14.40 -17.56
C ASP A 83 -32.69 15.29 -18.44
N SER A 84 -32.88 16.55 -18.05
CA SER A 84 -33.65 17.51 -18.85
C SER A 84 -32.89 17.97 -20.10
N LEU A 85 -31.58 18.13 -20.01
CA LEU A 85 -30.73 18.50 -21.14
C LEU A 85 -30.56 17.35 -22.11
N GLU A 86 -30.38 16.12 -21.61
CA GLU A 86 -30.29 14.90 -22.40
C GLU A 86 -31.55 14.70 -23.25
N LYS A 87 -32.74 14.84 -22.66
CA LYS A 87 -34.00 14.79 -23.41
C LYS A 87 -34.16 15.93 -24.42
N GLN A 88 -33.61 17.10 -24.14
CA GLN A 88 -33.61 18.22 -25.10
C GLN A 88 -32.65 17.95 -26.28
N MET A 89 -31.49 17.35 -26.01
CA MET A 89 -30.52 16.95 -27.04
C MET A 89 -31.06 15.81 -27.90
N GLU A 90 -31.71 14.82 -27.30
CA GLU A 90 -32.35 13.71 -28.02
C GLU A 90 -33.45 14.22 -28.95
N LYS A 91 -34.32 15.12 -28.47
CA LYS A 91 -35.36 15.73 -29.30
C LYS A 91 -34.78 16.59 -30.44
N ALA A 92 -33.72 17.36 -30.18
CA ALA A 92 -33.05 18.14 -31.21
C ALA A 92 -32.40 17.25 -32.28
N HIS A 93 -31.87 16.09 -31.87
CA HIS A 93 -31.31 15.10 -32.77
C HIS A 93 -32.40 14.44 -33.65
N GLU A 94 -33.52 14.03 -33.05
CA GLU A 94 -34.67 13.51 -33.81
C GLU A 94 -35.21 14.51 -34.83
N ASP A 95 -35.32 15.78 -34.47
CA ASP A 95 -35.79 16.83 -35.39
C ASP A 95 -34.78 17.10 -36.51
N SER A 96 -33.48 17.00 -36.24
CA SER A 96 -32.43 17.06 -37.26
C SER A 96 -32.53 15.90 -38.25
N GLU A 97 -32.77 14.67 -37.76
CA GLU A 97 -32.92 13.49 -38.62
C GLU A 97 -34.17 13.61 -39.51
N LYS A 98 -35.31 14.04 -38.96
CA LYS A 98 -36.53 14.29 -39.75
C LYS A 98 -36.32 15.36 -40.83
N LEU A 99 -35.58 16.42 -40.52
CA LEU A 99 -35.24 17.45 -41.52
C LEU A 99 -34.33 16.87 -42.60
N ARG A 100 -33.36 16.02 -42.24
CA ARG A 100 -32.47 15.35 -43.19
C ARG A 100 -33.23 14.42 -44.13
N GLU A 101 -34.23 13.69 -43.64
CA GLU A 101 -35.12 12.85 -44.47
C GLU A 101 -35.88 13.66 -45.54
N ILE A 102 -36.18 14.94 -45.28
CA ILE A 102 -36.86 15.83 -46.23
C ILE A 102 -35.87 16.53 -47.16
N ILE A 103 -34.72 16.96 -46.63
CA ILE A 103 -33.73 17.73 -47.39
C ILE A 103 -33.03 16.85 -48.42
N LEU A 104 -32.69 15.60 -48.09
CA LEU A 104 -31.98 14.70 -48.99
C LEU A 104 -32.69 14.48 -50.34
N PRO A 105 -34.01 14.18 -50.41
CA PRO A 105 -34.70 14.08 -51.70
C PRO A 105 -34.81 15.42 -52.42
N MET A 106 -34.90 16.54 -51.70
CA MET A 106 -34.86 17.87 -52.33
C MET A 106 -33.47 18.17 -52.93
N GLU A 107 -32.38 17.80 -52.27
CA GLU A 107 -31.02 17.93 -52.79
C GLU A 107 -30.83 17.10 -54.07
N GLN A 108 -31.33 15.86 -54.08
CA GLN A 108 -31.33 15.00 -55.26
C GLN A 108 -32.14 15.62 -56.42
N GLU A 109 -33.32 16.17 -56.14
CA GLU A 109 -34.13 16.83 -57.17
C GLU A 109 -33.45 18.11 -57.71
N ILE A 110 -32.78 18.88 -56.85
CA ILE A 110 -31.99 20.05 -57.24
C ILE A 110 -30.82 19.63 -58.15
N GLU A 111 -30.13 18.54 -57.83
CA GLU A 111 -29.05 18.00 -58.67
C GLU A 111 -29.57 17.55 -60.03
N GLU A 112 -30.71 16.85 -60.07
CA GLU A 112 -31.35 16.47 -61.34
C GLU A 112 -31.77 17.69 -62.17
N LEU A 113 -32.33 18.72 -61.53
CA LEU A 113 -32.73 19.95 -62.20
C LEU A 113 -31.52 20.69 -62.73
N LYS A 114 -30.43 20.80 -61.96
CA LYS A 114 -29.16 21.35 -62.43
C LYS A 114 -28.62 20.57 -63.63
N ALA A 115 -28.66 19.24 -63.61
CA ALA A 115 -28.23 18.40 -64.73
C ALA A 115 -29.11 18.55 -65.98
N LYS A 116 -30.42 18.74 -65.82
CA LYS A 116 -31.35 19.04 -66.93
C LYS A 116 -31.11 20.44 -67.50
N LEU A 117 -30.79 21.41 -66.64
CA LEU A 117 -30.50 22.79 -67.02
C LEU A 117 -29.19 22.89 -67.80
N LEU A 118 -28.13 22.22 -67.33
CA LEU A 118 -26.86 22.11 -68.07
C LEU A 118 -27.05 21.48 -69.46
N ARG A 119 -27.83 20.39 -69.56
CA ARG A 119 -28.15 19.77 -70.85
C ARG A 119 -28.93 20.70 -71.78
N ALA A 120 -29.84 21.51 -71.24
CA ALA A 120 -30.55 22.51 -72.02
C ALA A 120 -29.62 23.64 -72.51
N GLU A 121 -28.69 24.08 -71.67
CA GLU A 121 -27.66 25.07 -72.03
C GLU A 121 -26.74 24.55 -73.14
N GLU A 122 -26.32 23.28 -73.08
CA GLU A 122 -25.53 22.64 -74.14
C GLU A 122 -26.28 22.61 -75.48
N LEU A 123 -27.57 22.25 -75.47
CA LEU A 123 -28.42 22.26 -76.67
C LEU A 123 -28.60 23.67 -77.25
N ILE A 124 -28.74 24.69 -76.40
CA ILE A 124 -28.82 26.09 -76.82
C ILE A 124 -27.50 26.53 -77.46
N GLN A 125 -26.37 26.19 -76.86
CA GLN A 125 -25.05 26.49 -77.44
C GLN A 125 -24.87 25.78 -78.79
N GLU A 126 -25.34 24.54 -78.94
CA GLU A 126 -25.27 23.78 -80.20
C GLU A 126 -26.13 24.41 -81.31
N ILE A 127 -27.32 24.90 -80.96
CA ILE A 127 -28.19 25.64 -81.89
C ILE A 127 -27.55 26.99 -82.27
N GLN A 128 -26.90 27.68 -81.33
CA GLN A 128 -26.17 28.92 -81.59
C GLN A 128 -24.89 28.69 -82.43
N ARG A 129 -24.29 27.49 -82.39
CA ARG A 129 -23.15 27.10 -83.24
C ARG A 129 -23.54 26.70 -84.67
N ARG A 130 -24.82 26.51 -85.00
CA ARG A 130 -25.26 26.27 -86.40
C ARG A 130 -25.27 27.57 -87.21
N PRO A 131 -24.49 27.67 -88.31
CA PRO A 131 -24.48 28.88 -89.13
C PRO A 131 -25.71 28.92 -90.05
N GLN A 132 -26.62 29.88 -89.84
CA GLN A 132 -27.55 30.32 -90.88
C GLN A 132 -26.94 31.49 -91.66
N HIS A 133 -26.68 31.26 -92.94
CA HIS A 133 -26.43 32.30 -93.94
C HIS A 133 -27.70 33.14 -94.18
N ALA A 134 -27.56 34.47 -94.15
CA ALA A 134 -27.89 35.46 -95.21
C ALA A 134 -28.07 36.87 -94.57
N PRO A 135 -27.96 38.01 -95.32
CA PRO A 135 -26.92 38.98 -95.01
C PRO A 135 -27.41 40.40 -94.68
N SER A 136 -26.47 41.15 -94.09
CA SER A 136 -26.19 42.57 -94.37
C SER A 136 -26.91 43.64 -93.54
N LEU A 137 -26.05 44.57 -93.09
CA LEU A 137 -26.28 46.01 -92.86
C LEU A 137 -26.83 46.43 -91.49
N HIS A 138 -25.95 46.65 -90.50
CA HIS A 138 -25.49 48.01 -90.13
C HIS A 138 -24.66 48.00 -88.83
N GLY A 139 -23.52 48.68 -88.90
CA GLY A 139 -22.94 49.51 -87.83
C GLY A 139 -22.58 48.85 -86.50
N SER A 140 -21.31 48.52 -86.31
CA SER A 140 -20.75 48.34 -84.97
C SER A 140 -19.42 49.08 -84.88
N THR A 141 -19.43 50.15 -84.09
CA THR A 141 -18.25 50.72 -83.44
C THR A 141 -18.02 49.92 -82.17
N GLU A 142 -16.82 49.36 -82.09
CA GLU A 142 -15.99 48.90 -80.97
C GLU A 142 -16.61 49.03 -79.56
N LEU A 143 -16.54 48.01 -78.71
CA LEU A 143 -15.33 47.75 -77.91
C LEU A 143 -15.14 46.26 -77.56
N LEU A 144 -13.85 45.89 -77.51
CA LEU A 144 -13.25 44.61 -77.18
C LEU A 144 -13.58 44.11 -75.75
N PRO A 145 -13.79 42.80 -75.54
CA PRO A 145 -13.80 42.19 -74.22
C PRO A 145 -12.42 41.66 -73.82
N LEU A 146 -12.00 42.00 -72.59
CA LEU A 146 -10.87 41.38 -71.89
C LEU A 146 -11.32 40.08 -71.22
N SER A 147 -10.55 39.02 -71.52
CA SER A 147 -10.16 37.91 -70.65
C SER A 147 -11.19 37.34 -69.66
N ARG A 148 -11.61 36.09 -69.90
CA ARG A 148 -11.95 35.17 -68.81
C ARG A 148 -11.58 33.73 -69.18
N ASP A 149 -10.61 33.21 -68.44
CA ASP A 149 -10.30 31.79 -68.33
C ASP A 149 -11.55 31.00 -67.91
N PRO A 150 -11.81 29.84 -68.54
CA PRO A 150 -12.68 28.83 -67.98
C PRO A 150 -11.83 27.63 -67.52
N SER A 151 -11.94 27.31 -66.23
CA SER A 151 -11.88 25.93 -65.71
C SER A 151 -13.22 25.76 -64.99
N PRO A 152 -13.89 24.59 -65.00
CA PRO A 152 -13.41 23.23 -64.63
C PRO A 152 -14.05 22.17 -65.59
N PRO A 153 -14.29 20.84 -65.34
CA PRO A 153 -14.19 19.99 -64.14
C PRO A 153 -13.63 18.55 -64.35
N LEU A 154 -13.65 17.77 -63.26
CA LEU A 154 -13.42 16.31 -63.13
C LEU A 154 -14.40 15.49 -64.00
N GLU A 155 -14.02 14.32 -64.54
CA GLU A 155 -14.29 12.93 -64.07
C GLU A 155 -14.02 11.95 -65.27
N PRO A 156 -14.19 10.59 -65.23
CA PRO A 156 -14.38 9.60 -64.15
C PRO A 156 -13.54 8.28 -64.28
N LEU A 157 -13.52 7.51 -63.19
CA LEU A 157 -13.68 6.04 -63.06
C LEU A 157 -12.87 5.06 -63.94
N GLU A 158 -12.05 4.23 -63.27
CA GLU A 158 -12.05 2.77 -63.51
C GLU A 158 -11.68 2.03 -62.22
N GLU A 159 -12.69 1.38 -61.66
CA GLU A 159 -12.55 0.31 -60.67
C GLU A 159 -11.86 -0.90 -61.33
N LEU A 160 -11.02 -1.62 -60.59
CA LEU A 160 -11.09 -3.08 -60.47
C LEU A 160 -10.07 -3.61 -59.43
N SER A 161 -10.67 -4.20 -58.39
CA SER A 161 -10.24 -5.41 -57.69
C SER A 161 -8.84 -5.51 -57.07
N GLY A 162 -8.80 -5.27 -55.75
CA GLY A 162 -8.50 -6.29 -54.74
C GLY A 162 -7.15 -7.01 -54.77
N ASP A 163 -6.31 -6.74 -53.78
CA ASP A 163 -5.99 -7.70 -52.69
C ASP A 163 -5.26 -6.97 -51.54
N GLY A 164 -5.44 -7.46 -50.32
CA GLY A 164 -5.25 -6.71 -49.08
C GLY A 164 -3.82 -6.51 -48.56
N GLY A 165 -3.75 -5.74 -47.47
CA GLY A 165 -2.57 -5.64 -46.59
C GLY A 165 -2.08 -4.21 -46.36
N PRO A 166 -2.17 -3.66 -45.14
CA PRO A 166 -1.66 -2.33 -44.84
C PRO A 166 -0.13 -2.34 -44.67
N ALA A 167 0.45 -1.24 -45.14
CA ALA A 167 1.69 -0.60 -44.69
C ALA A 167 1.89 -0.67 -43.16
N ALA A 168 3.06 -0.55 -42.55
CA ALA A 168 4.44 -0.36 -42.99
C ALA A 168 5.31 -0.64 -41.75
N GLU A 169 6.55 -1.06 -42.02
CA GLU A 169 7.78 -0.76 -41.29
C GLU A 169 7.92 -1.06 -39.77
N ALA A 170 9.09 -1.64 -39.49
CA ALA A 170 9.82 -1.66 -38.23
C ALA A 170 9.21 -2.51 -37.09
N PHE A 171 9.60 -3.78 -37.05
CA PHE A 171 10.29 -4.41 -35.91
C PHE A 171 10.39 -5.92 -36.20
N ALA A 172 11.55 -6.38 -36.66
CA ALA A 172 11.85 -7.79 -36.73
C ALA A 172 13.33 -8.00 -36.41
N HIS A 173 13.57 -8.56 -35.22
CA HIS A 173 14.47 -9.69 -34.94
C HIS A 173 14.99 -9.58 -33.50
N ASN A 174 14.26 -10.21 -32.59
CA ASN A 174 14.88 -10.84 -31.44
C ASN A 174 14.99 -12.33 -31.79
N CYS A 175 16.23 -12.77 -31.97
CA CYS A 175 16.82 -14.00 -31.41
C CYS A 175 18.08 -14.36 -32.20
N ASP A 176 19.09 -14.76 -31.43
CA ASP A 176 20.32 -15.48 -31.79
C ASP A 176 21.50 -14.63 -32.33
N ASP A 177 22.48 -14.31 -31.47
CA ASP A 177 23.74 -15.08 -31.37
C ASP A 177 24.81 -14.40 -30.49
N SER A 178 25.69 -15.25 -29.93
CA SER A 178 26.93 -15.00 -29.14
C SER A 178 26.75 -14.92 -27.61
N ALA A 179 27.42 -15.73 -26.78
CA ALA A 179 28.43 -16.75 -27.01
C ALA A 179 28.46 -17.74 -25.84
N SER A 180 28.59 -19.02 -26.16
CA SER A 180 29.20 -20.01 -25.27
C SER A 180 30.71 -19.88 -25.33
N ILE A 181 31.41 -19.99 -24.20
CA ILE A 181 32.68 -20.72 -24.10
C ILE A 181 32.86 -21.27 -22.69
N SER A 182 33.12 -22.57 -22.65
CA SER A 182 33.53 -23.32 -21.47
C SER A 182 35.06 -23.28 -21.33
N SER A 183 35.50 -23.41 -20.07
CA SER A 183 36.55 -24.33 -19.60
C SER A 183 38.02 -23.87 -19.43
N PHE A 184 38.54 -24.30 -18.26
CA PHE A 184 39.88 -24.70 -17.82
C PHE A 184 41.06 -23.73 -17.51
N SER A 185 41.83 -24.21 -16.51
CA SER A 185 43.19 -23.88 -16.02
C SER A 185 43.30 -22.78 -14.96
N LEU A 186 43.56 -23.09 -13.68
CA LEU A 186 44.79 -23.64 -13.05
C LEU A 186 45.99 -22.66 -13.07
N GLY A 187 46.33 -22.12 -11.89
CA GLY A 187 47.72 -21.75 -11.55
C GLY A 187 47.96 -20.32 -11.04
N GLY A 188 48.22 -20.20 -9.72
CA GLY A 188 49.09 -19.21 -9.05
C GLY A 188 48.71 -17.72 -9.14
N GLY A 189 48.74 -16.89 -8.09
CA GLY A 189 49.25 -17.00 -6.74
C GLY A 189 49.36 -15.57 -6.17
N ALA A 190 49.34 -15.49 -4.83
CA ALA A 190 49.70 -14.37 -3.97
C ALA A 190 48.75 -13.16 -3.86
N GLY A 191 48.24 -12.93 -2.63
CA GLY A 191 47.76 -11.62 -2.20
C GLY A 191 46.69 -11.61 -1.11
N SER A 192 47.08 -11.93 0.13
CA SER A 192 46.45 -11.47 1.38
C SER A 192 45.02 -11.95 1.71
N SER A 193 45.00 -13.03 2.47
CA SER A 193 43.91 -13.51 3.34
C SER A 193 43.67 -12.60 4.55
N ALA A 194 42.41 -12.23 4.79
CA ALA A 194 41.94 -11.76 6.10
C ALA A 194 40.47 -12.17 6.34
N SER A 195 40.27 -13.43 6.71
CA SER A 195 39.09 -13.87 7.45
C SER A 195 39.54 -14.82 8.56
N LEU A 196 39.29 -14.38 9.78
CA LEU A 196 39.53 -15.10 11.03
C LEU A 196 38.55 -16.27 11.15
N PRO A 197 39.02 -17.45 11.61
CA PRO A 197 38.28 -18.19 12.61
C PRO A 197 39.18 -18.39 13.85
N ARG A 198 38.68 -17.94 15.00
CA ARG A 198 39.19 -18.27 16.34
C ARG A 198 37.93 -18.59 17.15
N SER A 199 37.73 -19.78 17.69
CA SER A 199 38.59 -20.45 18.66
C SER A 199 38.30 -21.96 18.62
N ARG A 200 39.32 -22.80 18.44
CA ARG A 200 39.93 -23.62 19.51
C ARG A 200 38.89 -24.39 20.35
N GLN A 201 38.46 -25.53 19.82
CA GLN A 201 38.22 -26.71 20.66
C GLN A 201 39.60 -27.22 21.06
N GLY A 202 40.10 -26.71 22.18
CA GLY A 202 41.26 -27.28 22.85
C GLY A 202 40.86 -28.64 23.40
N LEU A 203 41.35 -29.70 22.75
CA LEU A 203 41.54 -30.96 23.44
C LEU A 203 42.61 -30.69 24.52
N SER A 204 42.26 -30.91 25.78
CA SER A 204 43.21 -30.76 26.90
C SER A 204 44.38 -31.74 26.71
N PRO A 205 45.63 -31.29 26.90
CA PRO A 205 46.84 -32.11 26.74
C PRO A 205 47.11 -32.94 27.99
N GLU A 206 46.15 -33.78 28.41
CA GLU A 206 46.34 -34.68 29.57
C GLU A 206 45.90 -36.12 29.29
N GLN A 207 45.37 -36.42 28.10
CA GLN A 207 44.87 -37.76 27.75
C GLN A 207 45.77 -38.55 26.78
N GLU A 208 46.90 -37.99 26.35
CA GLU A 208 47.89 -38.69 25.51
C GLU A 208 49.05 -39.31 26.33
N GLU A 209 49.21 -38.92 27.60
CA GLU A 209 50.29 -39.44 28.46
C GLU A 209 49.94 -40.75 29.19
N THR A 210 48.68 -41.21 29.14
CA THR A 210 48.27 -42.44 29.85
C THR A 210 48.49 -43.73 29.05
N ALA A 211 48.88 -43.67 27.78
CA ALA A 211 49.25 -44.85 27.00
C ALA A 211 50.74 -45.26 27.14
N SER A 212 51.58 -44.44 27.79
CA SER A 212 53.04 -44.65 27.85
C SER A 212 53.63 -44.95 29.23
N LEU A 213 52.82 -45.25 30.25
CA LEU A 213 53.31 -45.58 31.60
C LEU A 213 52.95 -46.99 32.08
N VAL A 214 52.97 -47.99 31.19
CA VAL A 214 53.14 -49.40 31.61
C VAL A 214 54.63 -49.77 31.55
N SER A 215 55.43 -49.08 32.35
CA SER A 215 56.80 -49.50 32.62
C SER A 215 57.24 -48.88 33.94
N THR A 216 57.03 -49.61 35.04
CA THR A 216 58.05 -50.06 36.01
C THR A 216 57.30 -50.67 37.19
N GLY A 217 57.60 -51.93 37.49
CA GLY A 217 56.85 -52.72 38.45
C GLY A 217 57.02 -52.27 39.90
N THR A 218 55.90 -52.28 40.62
CA THR A 218 55.82 -52.71 42.01
C THR A 218 54.53 -53.52 42.16
N LEU A 219 54.69 -54.83 42.37
CA LEU A 219 53.63 -55.74 42.83
C LEU A 219 53.17 -55.26 44.22
N VAL A 220 52.13 -54.43 44.26
CA VAL A 220 51.34 -54.19 45.47
C VAL A 220 50.17 -55.17 45.42
N PRO A 221 49.89 -55.94 46.49
CA PRO A 221 48.79 -56.89 46.53
C PRO A 221 47.46 -56.23 46.13
N GLU A 222 46.69 -56.90 45.27
CA GLU A 222 45.31 -56.55 44.93
C GLU A 222 44.47 -56.40 46.20
N GLY A 223 44.30 -55.17 46.66
CA GLY A 223 43.60 -54.93 47.91
C GLY A 223 43.62 -53.46 48.26
N ILE A 224 42.71 -52.72 47.62
CA ILE A 224 42.33 -51.32 47.89
C ILE A 224 43.08 -50.30 47.00
N TYR A 225 42.55 -50.10 45.79
CA TYR A 225 42.76 -48.84 45.06
C TYR A 225 42.09 -47.72 45.87
N LEU A 226 42.88 -46.83 46.46
CA LEU A 226 42.37 -45.59 47.04
C LEU A 226 42.38 -44.49 45.97
N PRO A 227 41.23 -43.95 45.55
CA PRO A 227 41.20 -42.83 44.62
C PRO A 227 41.83 -41.58 45.26
N PRO A 228 42.46 -40.69 44.45
CA PRO A 228 43.00 -39.43 44.93
C PRO A 228 41.95 -38.58 45.67
N PRO A 229 42.35 -37.68 46.59
CA PRO A 229 41.41 -36.82 47.31
C PRO A 229 40.49 -36.06 46.35
N GLY A 230 39.18 -36.16 46.56
CA GLY A 230 38.16 -35.54 45.70
C GLY A 230 37.61 -36.45 44.59
N TYR A 231 38.17 -37.65 44.40
CA TYR A 231 37.68 -38.63 43.42
C TYR A 231 36.96 -39.77 44.13
N GLN A 232 35.75 -40.08 43.66
CA GLN A 232 34.94 -41.19 44.17
C GLN A 232 34.93 -42.32 43.13
N LEU A 233 35.13 -43.55 43.59
CA LEU A 233 34.92 -44.73 42.75
C LEU A 233 33.43 -44.87 42.48
N VAL A 234 33.05 -44.72 41.21
CA VAL A 234 31.67 -44.87 40.75
C VAL A 234 31.52 -46.28 40.16
N PRO A 235 30.53 -47.07 40.59
CA PRO A 235 30.21 -48.36 39.96
C PRO A 235 29.90 -48.20 38.46
N ASP A 236 30.26 -49.19 37.65
CA ASP A 236 30.08 -49.14 36.18
C ASP A 236 28.63 -48.82 35.77
N THR A 237 27.64 -49.33 36.50
CA THR A 237 26.22 -49.05 36.25
C THR A 237 25.86 -47.58 36.43
N GLN A 238 26.43 -46.91 37.45
CA GLN A 238 26.22 -45.49 37.68
C GLN A 238 26.99 -44.64 36.64
N TRP A 239 28.17 -45.09 36.20
CA TRP A 239 28.92 -44.44 35.12
C TRP A 239 28.20 -44.52 33.78
N GLU A 240 27.64 -45.68 33.43
CA GLU A 240 26.81 -45.87 32.23
C GLU A 240 25.56 -44.97 32.26
N GLN A 241 24.90 -44.87 33.42
CA GLN A 241 23.77 -43.98 33.62
C GLN A 241 24.15 -42.50 33.41
N LEU A 242 25.22 -42.03 34.05
CA LEU A 242 25.73 -40.67 33.86
C LEU A 242 26.16 -40.40 32.41
N GLN A 243 26.72 -41.39 31.72
CA GLN A 243 27.03 -41.26 30.29
C GLN A 243 25.77 -41.13 29.42
N MET A 244 24.71 -41.88 29.72
CA MET A 244 23.43 -41.76 29.01
C MET A 244 22.79 -40.40 29.27
N GLU A 245 22.76 -39.96 30.53
CA GLU A 245 22.28 -38.64 30.93
C GLU A 245 23.10 -37.52 30.27
N GLY A 246 24.43 -37.63 30.25
CA GLY A 246 25.30 -36.69 29.56
C GLY A 246 25.05 -36.64 28.04
N ARG A 247 24.88 -37.80 27.40
CA ARG A 247 24.51 -37.88 25.98
C ARG A 247 23.13 -37.30 25.70
N GLN A 248 22.18 -37.47 26.62
CA GLN A 248 20.84 -36.90 26.49
C GLN A 248 20.88 -35.37 26.62
N LEU A 249 21.52 -34.85 27.67
CA LEU A 249 21.71 -33.41 27.87
C LEU A 249 22.44 -32.76 26.70
N GLN A 250 23.40 -33.47 26.10
CA GLN A 250 24.10 -32.98 24.91
C GLN A 250 23.16 -32.86 23.71
N LYS A 251 22.29 -33.85 23.46
CA LYS A 251 21.27 -33.77 22.41
C LYS A 251 20.26 -32.64 22.67
N ASP A 252 19.86 -32.48 23.92
CA ASP A 252 18.92 -31.43 24.33
C ASP A 252 19.54 -30.04 24.14
N LEU A 253 20.82 -29.86 24.53
CA LEU A 253 21.58 -28.63 24.28
C LEU A 253 21.68 -28.33 22.79
N GLU A 254 21.97 -29.34 21.97
CA GLU A 254 22.00 -29.19 20.52
C GLU A 254 20.63 -28.80 19.95
N SER A 255 19.53 -29.40 20.43
CA SER A 255 18.17 -29.03 20.02
C SER A 255 17.86 -27.56 20.35
N ILE A 256 18.09 -27.17 21.59
CA ILE A 256 17.89 -25.79 22.06
C ILE A 256 18.77 -24.81 21.27
N SER A 257 20.00 -25.20 20.92
CA SER A 257 20.88 -24.36 20.12
C SER A 257 20.37 -24.14 18.70
N ARG A 258 19.76 -25.16 18.07
CA ARG A 258 19.13 -25.04 16.75
C ARG A 258 17.90 -24.16 16.81
N GLU A 259 17.03 -24.36 17.81
CA GLU A 259 15.84 -23.52 18.03
C GLU A 259 16.22 -22.05 18.24
N ARG A 260 17.27 -21.79 19.03
CA ARG A 260 17.82 -20.43 19.19
C ARG A 260 18.24 -19.85 17.84
N ASP A 261 18.98 -20.59 17.03
CA ASP A 261 19.47 -20.11 15.74
C ASP A 261 18.32 -19.83 14.76
N GLU A 262 17.30 -20.69 14.75
CA GLU A 262 16.08 -20.49 13.96
C GLU A 262 15.31 -19.23 14.39
N LEU A 263 15.15 -19.02 15.70
CA LEU A 263 14.50 -17.82 16.24
C LEU A 263 15.30 -16.55 15.96
N GLN A 264 16.63 -16.62 16.10
CA GLN A 264 17.52 -15.51 15.83
C GLN A 264 17.48 -15.11 14.36
N GLU A 265 17.45 -16.08 13.46
CA GLU A 265 17.33 -15.86 12.03
C GLU A 265 15.92 -15.38 11.65
N GLY A 266 14.87 -15.89 12.29
CA GLY A 266 13.50 -15.39 12.15
C GLY A 266 13.37 -13.92 12.56
N LEU A 267 13.98 -13.54 13.70
CA LEU A 267 14.03 -12.14 14.15
C LEU A 267 14.84 -11.27 13.19
N ARG A 268 15.94 -11.79 12.64
CA ARG A 268 16.75 -11.07 11.65
C ARG A 268 15.91 -10.77 10.41
N ARG A 269 15.23 -11.77 9.85
CA ARG A 269 14.37 -11.60 8.65
C ARG A 269 13.24 -10.62 8.89
N SER A 270 12.53 -10.73 10.01
CA SER A 270 11.42 -9.81 10.32
C SER A 270 11.90 -8.37 10.52
N ASN A 271 13.09 -8.17 11.10
CA ASN A 271 13.70 -6.84 11.22
C ASN A 271 14.11 -6.28 9.85
N GLU A 272 14.69 -7.10 8.97
CA GLU A 272 15.02 -6.70 7.59
C GLU A 272 13.76 -6.32 6.79
N ASP A 273 12.68 -7.08 6.93
CA ASP A 273 11.42 -6.78 6.23
C ASP A 273 10.72 -5.55 6.80
N CYS A 274 10.74 -5.36 8.11
CA CYS A 274 10.31 -4.12 8.76
C CYS A 274 11.12 -2.92 8.26
N ALA A 275 12.44 -3.05 8.13
CA ALA A 275 13.30 -1.99 7.60
C ALA A 275 12.97 -1.64 6.14
N LYS A 276 12.72 -2.64 5.28
CA LYS A 276 12.28 -2.41 3.89
C LYS A 276 10.93 -1.70 3.85
N GLN A 277 9.96 -2.12 4.66
CA GLN A 277 8.65 -1.48 4.74
C GLN A 277 8.77 -0.02 5.21
N MET A 278 9.56 0.24 6.25
CA MET A 278 9.83 1.60 6.71
C MET A 278 10.50 2.44 5.62
N GLN A 279 11.42 1.87 4.84
CA GLN A 279 12.07 2.58 3.74
C GLN A 279 11.10 2.97 2.63
N VAL A 280 10.17 2.09 2.25
CA VAL A 280 9.11 2.40 1.28
C VAL A 280 8.19 3.50 1.80
N LEU A 281 7.74 3.41 3.06
CA LEU A 281 6.89 4.43 3.67
C LEU A 281 7.60 5.79 3.74
N LEU A 282 8.88 5.82 4.10
CA LEU A 282 9.68 7.04 4.11
C LEU A 282 9.81 7.65 2.71
N ALA A 283 10.05 6.83 1.69
CA ALA A 283 10.10 7.31 0.31
C ALA A 283 8.74 7.88 -0.16
N GLN A 284 7.63 7.25 0.24
CA GLN A 284 6.28 7.73 -0.05
C GLN A 284 5.99 9.08 0.63
N VAL A 285 6.39 9.24 1.90
CA VAL A 285 6.25 10.50 2.62
C VAL A 285 7.10 11.60 1.98
N GLN A 286 8.32 11.30 1.59
CA GLN A 286 9.18 12.27 0.89
C GLN A 286 8.59 12.70 -0.45
N ASN A 287 8.01 11.77 -1.21
CA ASN A 287 7.35 12.09 -2.49
C ASN A 287 6.11 12.97 -2.28
N SER A 288 5.25 12.64 -1.31
CA SER A 288 4.07 13.44 -1.02
C SER A 288 4.44 14.84 -0.51
N GLU A 289 5.50 14.96 0.29
CA GLU A 289 6.01 16.25 0.74
C GLU A 289 6.52 17.11 -0.43
N GLN A 290 7.29 16.53 -1.36
CA GLN A 290 7.75 17.22 -2.57
C GLN A 290 6.59 17.66 -3.46
N LEU A 291 5.56 16.82 -3.60
CA LEU A 291 4.35 17.18 -4.33
C LEU A 291 3.63 18.36 -3.66
N LEU A 292 3.47 18.33 -2.33
CA LEU A 292 2.85 19.42 -1.59
C LEU A 292 3.64 20.73 -1.73
N GLN A 293 4.97 20.68 -1.67
CA GLN A 293 5.82 21.86 -1.91
C GLN A 293 5.64 22.40 -3.33
N THR A 294 5.56 21.52 -4.33
CA THR A 294 5.32 21.91 -5.73
C THR A 294 3.94 22.54 -5.89
N LEU A 295 2.89 21.92 -5.34
CA LEU A 295 1.53 22.44 -5.37
C LEU A 295 1.44 23.80 -4.67
N GLN A 296 2.09 23.96 -3.51
CA GLN A 296 2.19 25.24 -2.81
C GLN A 296 2.84 26.31 -3.71
N GLY A 297 3.93 25.96 -4.41
CA GLY A 297 4.58 26.85 -5.36
C GLY A 297 3.66 27.27 -6.52
N THR A 298 2.93 26.32 -7.11
CA THR A 298 1.97 26.62 -8.19
C THR A 298 0.80 27.48 -7.72
N LEU A 299 0.29 27.26 -6.51
CA LEU A 299 -0.76 28.07 -5.90
C LEU A 299 -0.28 29.52 -5.69
N SER A 300 0.92 29.71 -5.13
CA SER A 300 1.50 31.06 -4.94
C SER A 300 1.68 31.78 -6.26
N GLN A 301 2.18 31.10 -7.29
CA GLN A 301 2.32 31.69 -8.63
C GLN A 301 0.97 32.04 -9.26
N ALA A 302 -0.04 31.16 -9.15
CA ALA A 302 -1.38 31.43 -9.64
C ALA A 302 -2.03 32.61 -8.90
N GLN A 303 -1.83 32.69 -7.58
CA GLN A 303 -2.29 33.80 -6.75
C GLN A 303 -1.65 35.12 -7.18
N GLU A 304 -0.33 35.16 -7.42
CA GLU A 304 0.38 36.34 -7.92
C GLU A 304 -0.16 36.79 -9.29
N ARG A 305 -0.40 35.85 -10.20
CA ARG A 305 -0.99 36.15 -11.53
C ARG A 305 -2.37 36.78 -11.42
N VAL A 306 -3.24 36.22 -10.56
CA VAL A 306 -4.58 36.79 -10.33
C VAL A 306 -4.50 38.17 -9.70
N GLN A 307 -3.57 38.39 -8.76
CA GLN A 307 -3.34 39.71 -8.17
C GLN A 307 -2.88 40.74 -9.21
N LEU A 308 -1.99 40.36 -10.13
CA LEU A 308 -1.55 41.21 -11.24
C LEU A 308 -2.71 41.54 -12.19
N GLN A 309 -3.50 40.55 -12.61
CA GLN A 309 -4.66 40.79 -13.47
C GLN A 309 -5.71 41.70 -12.81
N MET A 310 -5.95 41.53 -11.51
CA MET A 310 -6.84 42.39 -10.75
C MET A 310 -6.30 43.83 -10.66
N ALA A 311 -4.99 44.00 -10.47
CA ALA A 311 -4.37 45.32 -10.47
C ALA A 311 -4.50 45.99 -11.85
N GLU A 312 -4.21 45.26 -12.93
CA GLU A 312 -4.40 45.74 -14.30
C GLU A 312 -5.84 46.16 -14.56
N LEU A 313 -6.83 45.33 -14.20
CA LEU A 313 -8.24 45.65 -14.36
C LEU A 313 -8.65 46.92 -13.59
N VAL A 314 -8.13 47.11 -12.37
CA VAL A 314 -8.38 48.34 -11.60
C VAL A 314 -7.76 49.55 -12.29
N THR A 315 -6.56 49.43 -12.86
CA THR A 315 -5.92 50.54 -13.59
C THR A 315 -6.68 50.88 -14.86
N THR A 316 -7.08 49.90 -15.66
CA THR A 316 -7.85 50.12 -16.89
C THR A 316 -9.23 50.71 -16.58
N HIS A 317 -9.92 50.23 -15.54
CA HIS A 317 -11.17 50.81 -15.08
C HIS A 317 -11.01 52.27 -14.64
N LYS A 318 -9.94 52.62 -13.91
CA LYS A 318 -9.65 54.02 -13.53
C LYS A 318 -9.41 54.90 -14.76
N CYS A 319 -8.63 54.43 -15.73
CA CYS A 319 -8.37 55.15 -16.98
C CYS A 319 -9.67 55.39 -17.77
N LEU A 320 -10.48 54.35 -17.96
CA LEU A 320 -11.77 54.45 -18.63
C LEU A 320 -12.73 55.41 -17.89
N HIS A 321 -12.79 55.32 -16.56
CA HIS A 321 -13.61 56.22 -15.76
C HIS A 321 -13.21 57.70 -15.95
N ASN A 322 -11.91 57.99 -15.93
CA ASN A 322 -11.40 59.34 -16.17
C ASN A 322 -11.72 59.83 -17.59
N GLU A 323 -11.61 58.95 -18.59
CA GLU A 323 -11.93 59.28 -19.97
C GLU A 323 -13.43 59.54 -20.17
N VAL A 324 -14.29 58.70 -19.59
CA VAL A 324 -15.75 58.91 -19.57
C VAL A 324 -16.10 60.21 -18.85
N LYS A 325 -15.41 60.55 -17.76
CA LYS A 325 -15.61 61.82 -17.07
C LYS A 325 -15.20 63.01 -17.95
N ARG A 326 -14.05 62.95 -18.60
CA ARG A 326 -13.55 63.96 -19.56
C ARG A 326 -14.55 64.17 -20.70
N LEU A 327 -15.00 63.09 -21.34
CA LEU A 327 -15.99 63.14 -22.41
C LEU A 327 -17.33 63.70 -21.96
N ASN A 328 -17.77 63.41 -20.73
CA ASN A 328 -18.99 64.01 -20.16
C ASN A 328 -18.85 65.51 -19.93
N GLU A 329 -17.70 65.96 -19.42
CA GLU A 329 -17.40 67.39 -19.24
C GLU A 329 -17.35 68.12 -20.58
N GLU A 330 -16.71 67.53 -21.60
CA GLU A 330 -16.67 68.04 -22.97
C GLU A 330 -18.07 68.11 -23.60
N ASN A 331 -18.86 67.03 -23.52
CA ASN A 331 -20.26 67.03 -23.98
C ASN A 331 -21.12 68.08 -23.26
N ARG A 332 -20.89 68.31 -21.96
CA ARG A 332 -21.59 69.35 -21.21
C ARG A 332 -21.15 70.75 -21.66
N GLY A 333 -19.87 70.94 -21.99
CA GLY A 333 -19.33 72.16 -22.59
C GLY A 333 -19.97 72.46 -23.95
N LEU A 334 -19.97 71.47 -24.85
CA LEU A 334 -20.61 71.58 -26.17
C LEU A 334 -22.11 71.87 -26.07
N ARG A 335 -22.83 71.24 -25.14
CA ARG A 335 -24.25 71.55 -24.88
C ARG A 335 -24.47 72.95 -24.31
N ALA A 336 -23.52 73.47 -23.53
CA ALA A 336 -23.58 74.83 -23.00
C ALA A 336 -23.22 75.88 -24.08
N GLU A 337 -22.30 75.56 -25.00
CA GLU A 337 -21.99 76.37 -26.17
C GLU A 337 -23.11 76.35 -27.22
N GLN A 338 -23.86 75.24 -27.35
CA GLN A 338 -25.10 75.18 -28.14
C GLN A 338 -26.26 75.98 -27.52
N LEU A 339 -26.14 76.41 -26.26
CA LEU A 339 -27.16 77.20 -25.57
C LEU A 339 -26.64 78.61 -25.25
N PRO A 340 -26.27 79.39 -26.28
CA PRO A 340 -27.03 80.61 -26.53
C PRO A 340 -27.11 80.98 -28.02
N SER A 341 -28.27 80.78 -28.64
CA SER A 341 -28.89 81.74 -29.57
C SER A 341 -30.24 81.20 -30.04
N SER A 342 -31.28 82.03 -29.90
CA SER A 342 -32.64 81.93 -30.46
C SER A 342 -33.56 80.76 -30.04
N ALA A 343 -34.61 81.14 -29.30
CA ALA A 343 -35.91 80.48 -29.33
C ALA A 343 -36.67 80.78 -30.64
N PRO A 344 -37.88 80.23 -30.81
CA PRO A 344 -38.23 79.11 -31.68
C PRO A 344 -38.64 79.57 -33.09
N GLN A 345 -38.17 78.91 -34.15
CA GLN A 345 -38.74 79.13 -35.48
C GLN A 345 -38.63 77.92 -36.39
N GLY A 346 -39.79 77.42 -36.80
CA GLY A 346 -40.02 76.89 -38.13
C GLY A 346 -39.42 75.52 -38.47
N LEU A 347 -40.31 74.53 -38.55
CA LEU A 347 -40.37 73.56 -39.64
C LEU A 347 -39.19 73.59 -40.62
N GLN A 348 -38.25 72.66 -40.51
CA GLN A 348 -37.73 71.89 -41.66
C GLN A 348 -36.63 70.93 -41.18
N GLN A 349 -36.58 69.79 -41.87
CA GLN A 349 -35.40 68.95 -42.07
C GLN A 349 -35.11 67.87 -41.02
N GLU A 350 -35.69 66.71 -41.29
CA GLU A 350 -34.97 65.44 -41.19
C GLU A 350 -33.56 65.62 -41.80
N GLN A 351 -32.53 65.67 -40.95
CA GLN A 351 -31.15 65.41 -41.32
C GLN A 351 -30.83 63.99 -40.85
N GLY A 352 -31.29 63.00 -41.62
CA GLY A 352 -30.47 61.82 -41.80
C GLY A 352 -29.21 62.29 -42.50
N GLU A 353 -28.05 61.88 -42.00
CA GLU A 353 -26.78 62.09 -42.66
C GLU A 353 -26.85 61.44 -44.05
N GLU A 354 -27.24 62.21 -45.07
CA GLU A 354 -26.88 61.92 -46.44
C GLU A 354 -25.35 61.97 -46.47
N GLU A 355 -24.70 60.81 -46.38
CA GLU A 355 -23.36 60.62 -46.95
C GLU A 355 -23.43 61.13 -48.38
N SER A 356 -22.95 62.36 -48.57
CA SER A 356 -22.92 63.01 -49.86
C SER A 356 -22.23 62.09 -50.85
N LEU A 357 -22.98 61.67 -51.88
CA LEU A 357 -22.45 60.88 -52.98
C LEU A 357 -21.17 61.57 -53.48
N PRO A 358 -20.05 60.83 -53.61
CA PRO A 358 -18.75 61.38 -53.99
C PRO A 358 -18.91 62.23 -55.25
N SER A 359 -18.70 63.54 -55.10
CA SER A 359 -19.04 64.55 -56.11
C SER A 359 -17.94 64.70 -57.17
N SER A 360 -16.81 64.03 -56.93
CA SER A 360 -15.60 64.04 -57.73
C SER A 360 -15.10 62.62 -57.99
N VAL A 361 -14.62 62.36 -59.20
CA VAL A 361 -14.01 61.07 -59.60
C VAL A 361 -12.83 60.72 -58.68
N LEU A 362 -12.13 61.73 -58.15
CA LEU A 362 -11.02 61.54 -57.22
C LEU A 362 -11.48 61.02 -55.86
N GLU A 363 -12.64 61.49 -55.36
CA GLU A 363 -13.24 61.04 -54.09
C GLU A 363 -13.71 59.58 -54.21
N LEU A 364 -14.33 59.21 -55.33
CA LEU A 364 -14.68 57.83 -55.65
C LEU A 364 -13.46 56.91 -55.68
N GLN A 365 -12.37 57.34 -56.32
CA GLN A 365 -11.14 56.56 -56.41
C GLN A 365 -10.42 56.40 -55.07
N GLN A 366 -10.57 57.38 -54.17
CA GLN A 366 -10.05 57.31 -52.80
C GLN A 366 -10.91 56.37 -51.94
N LEU A 367 -12.24 56.46 -52.04
CA LEU A 367 -13.17 55.58 -51.34
C LEU A 367 -13.03 54.11 -51.76
N LEU A 368 -12.87 53.85 -53.06
CA LEU A 368 -12.59 52.49 -53.58
C LEU A 368 -11.27 51.93 -53.07
N ARG A 369 -10.21 52.76 -52.98
CA ARG A 369 -8.94 52.31 -52.38
C ARG A 369 -9.07 52.03 -50.90
N HIS A 370 -9.79 52.87 -50.17
CA HIS A 370 -10.03 52.69 -48.74
C HIS A 370 -10.80 51.40 -48.46
N THR A 371 -11.95 51.21 -49.13
CA THR A 371 -12.77 49.99 -48.99
C THR A 371 -12.03 48.72 -49.41
N GLN A 372 -11.18 48.78 -50.45
CA GLN A 372 -10.31 47.64 -50.80
C GLN A 372 -9.27 47.34 -49.71
N GLN A 373 -8.67 48.37 -49.12
CA GLN A 373 -7.70 48.21 -48.02
C GLN A 373 -8.39 47.66 -46.76
N GLU A 374 -9.59 48.14 -46.43
CA GLU A 374 -10.39 47.64 -45.32
C GLU A 374 -10.80 46.18 -45.54
N ALA A 375 -11.25 45.82 -46.74
CA ALA A 375 -11.59 44.43 -47.07
C ALA A 375 -10.36 43.51 -46.95
N GLN A 376 -9.18 43.96 -47.38
CA GLN A 376 -7.93 43.22 -47.22
C GLN A 376 -7.53 43.07 -45.74
N ALA A 377 -7.65 44.13 -44.93
CA ALA A 377 -7.37 44.07 -43.50
C ALA A 377 -8.35 43.14 -42.76
N GLN A 378 -9.62 43.14 -43.15
CA GLN A 378 -10.63 42.24 -42.61
C GLN A 378 -10.33 40.77 -42.95
N LEU A 379 -9.91 40.48 -44.20
CA LEU A 379 -9.51 39.14 -44.60
C LEU A 379 -8.29 38.65 -43.82
N GLN A 380 -7.25 39.48 -43.67
CA GLN A 380 -6.07 39.14 -42.87
C GLN A 380 -6.41 38.89 -41.39
N ALA A 381 -7.30 39.71 -40.81
CA ALA A 381 -7.77 39.51 -39.44
C ALA A 381 -8.54 38.18 -39.28
N GLN A 382 -9.35 37.80 -40.28
CA GLN A 382 -10.04 36.51 -40.29
C GLN A 382 -9.06 35.33 -40.43
N GLU A 383 -8.05 35.44 -41.28
CA GLU A 383 -7.01 34.41 -41.44
C GLU A 383 -6.20 34.22 -40.14
N HIS A 384 -5.79 35.31 -39.49
CA HIS A 384 -5.13 35.24 -38.19
C HIS A 384 -6.04 34.67 -37.10
N GLY A 385 -7.34 35.00 -37.14
CA GLY A 385 -8.34 34.41 -36.26
C GLY A 385 -8.49 32.90 -36.46
N ALA A 386 -8.54 32.45 -37.72
CA ALA A 386 -8.61 31.03 -38.06
C ALA A 386 -7.34 30.28 -37.65
N GLU A 387 -6.15 30.88 -37.86
CA GLU A 387 -4.88 30.27 -37.50
C GLU A 387 -4.72 30.12 -35.98
N ARG A 388 -5.15 31.12 -35.21
CA ARG A 388 -5.23 31.02 -33.75
C ARG A 388 -6.09 29.85 -33.30
N LEU A 389 -7.27 29.68 -33.90
CA LEU A 389 -8.16 28.56 -33.58
C LEU A 389 -7.54 27.22 -33.97
N ARG A 390 -6.80 27.14 -35.09
CA ARG A 390 -6.08 25.91 -35.46
C ARG A 390 -5.01 25.55 -34.43
N ILE A 391 -4.22 26.53 -33.98
CA ILE A 391 -3.21 26.32 -32.94
C ILE A 391 -3.89 25.86 -31.65
N GLU A 392 -4.97 26.53 -31.23
CA GLU A 392 -5.73 26.15 -30.04
C GLU A 392 -6.26 24.70 -30.14
N ILE A 393 -6.84 24.32 -31.28
CA ILE A 393 -7.29 22.94 -31.52
C ILE A 393 -6.15 21.94 -31.39
N VAL A 394 -4.96 22.22 -31.93
CA VAL A 394 -3.80 21.33 -31.82
C VAL A 394 -3.34 21.22 -30.37
N THR A 395 -3.21 22.35 -29.66
CA THR A 395 -2.81 22.34 -28.24
C THR A 395 -3.80 21.58 -27.35
N LEU A 396 -5.11 21.70 -27.63
CA LEU A 396 -6.14 20.96 -26.90
C LEU A 396 -6.11 19.45 -27.21
N ARG A 397 -5.75 19.07 -28.45
CA ARG A 397 -5.57 17.65 -28.82
C ARG A 397 -4.34 17.05 -28.16
N GLU A 398 -3.21 17.74 -28.16
CA GLU A 398 -1.99 17.31 -27.47
C GLU A 398 -2.25 17.12 -25.97
N ALA A 399 -2.91 18.09 -25.32
CA ALA A 399 -3.29 17.99 -23.92
C ALA A 399 -4.25 16.81 -23.64
N LEU A 400 -5.18 16.53 -24.55
CA LEU A 400 -6.07 15.38 -24.45
C LEU A 400 -5.30 14.06 -24.60
N GLU A 401 -4.38 13.97 -25.55
CA GLU A 401 -3.53 12.79 -25.77
C GLU A 401 -2.65 12.51 -24.55
N GLU A 402 -2.01 13.54 -23.99
CA GLU A 402 -1.22 13.43 -22.76
C GLU A 402 -2.07 12.93 -21.57
N GLU A 403 -3.27 13.49 -21.40
CA GLU A 403 -4.19 13.07 -20.36
C GLU A 403 -4.65 11.61 -20.57
N THR A 404 -4.91 11.19 -21.81
CA THR A 404 -5.24 9.79 -22.11
C THR A 404 -4.09 8.84 -21.83
N ALA A 405 -2.85 9.23 -22.14
CA ALA A 405 -1.66 8.45 -21.84
C ALA A 405 -1.41 8.35 -20.32
N ALA A 406 -1.61 9.45 -19.58
CA ALA A 406 -1.52 9.48 -18.12
C ALA A 406 -2.58 8.56 -17.48
N ARG A 407 -3.82 8.59 -17.97
CA ARG A 407 -4.89 7.68 -17.53
C ARG A 407 -4.55 6.22 -17.80
N ALA A 408 -4.10 5.88 -19.01
CA ALA A 408 -3.71 4.51 -19.35
C ALA A 408 -2.55 4.01 -18.47
N SER A 409 -1.58 4.87 -18.13
CA SER A 409 -0.49 4.55 -17.21
C SER A 409 -0.99 4.25 -15.79
N LEU A 410 -1.88 5.11 -15.25
CA LEU A 410 -2.48 4.92 -13.93
C LEU A 410 -3.36 3.66 -13.87
N GLU A 411 -4.13 3.38 -14.92
CA GLU A 411 -4.91 2.14 -15.04
C GLU A 411 -4.01 0.90 -15.07
N GLY A 412 -2.87 0.98 -15.77
CA GLY A 412 -1.85 -0.06 -15.75
C GLY A 412 -1.28 -0.30 -14.35
N GLN A 413 -0.94 0.76 -13.62
CA GLN A 413 -0.44 0.66 -12.24
C GLN A 413 -1.51 0.07 -11.29
N LEU A 414 -2.76 0.51 -11.40
CA LEU A 414 -3.87 -0.04 -10.61
C LEU A 414 -4.10 -1.52 -10.91
N ARG A 415 -3.93 -1.95 -12.16
CA ARG A 415 -4.03 -3.36 -12.54
C ARG A 415 -2.92 -4.19 -11.89
N VAL A 416 -1.67 -3.73 -11.95
CA VAL A 416 -0.54 -4.41 -11.29
C VAL A 416 -0.77 -4.49 -9.78
N GLN A 417 -1.21 -3.39 -9.15
CA GLN A 417 -1.55 -3.40 -7.72
C GLN A 417 -2.65 -4.40 -7.38
N ARG A 418 -3.68 -4.54 -8.22
CA ARG A 418 -4.73 -5.55 -8.04
C ARG A 418 -4.16 -6.96 -8.13
N GLU A 419 -3.36 -7.24 -9.15
CA GLU A 419 -2.70 -8.55 -9.32
C GLU A 419 -1.79 -8.87 -8.12
N GLU A 420 -1.03 -7.91 -7.60
CA GLU A 420 -0.24 -8.05 -6.37
C GLU A 420 -1.11 -8.36 -5.14
N THR A 421 -2.23 -7.65 -4.97
CA THR A 421 -3.15 -7.92 -3.86
C THR A 421 -3.80 -9.30 -3.96
N GLU A 422 -4.18 -9.75 -5.15
CA GLU A 422 -4.75 -11.08 -5.37
C GLU A 422 -3.73 -12.19 -5.02
N VAL A 423 -2.46 -12.00 -5.39
CA VAL A 423 -1.38 -12.94 -5.03
C VAL A 423 -1.16 -12.96 -3.51
N LEU A 424 -1.15 -11.79 -2.87
CA LEU A 424 -1.03 -11.70 -1.41
C LEU A 424 -2.22 -12.37 -0.71
N GLU A 425 -3.44 -12.18 -1.18
CA GLU A 425 -4.63 -12.86 -0.65
C GLU A 425 -4.54 -14.39 -0.81
N ALA A 426 -4.10 -14.88 -1.96
CA ALA A 426 -3.88 -16.31 -2.18
C ALA A 426 -2.80 -16.89 -1.22
N SER A 427 -1.74 -16.12 -0.96
CA SER A 427 -0.69 -16.51 0.00
C SER A 427 -1.23 -16.55 1.44
N LEU A 428 -2.07 -15.59 1.84
CA LEU A 428 -2.71 -15.56 3.15
C LEU A 428 -3.68 -16.72 3.33
N CYS A 429 -4.46 -17.06 2.30
CA CYS A 429 -5.32 -18.25 2.31
C CYS A 429 -4.50 -19.53 2.49
N SER A 430 -3.37 -19.66 1.80
CA SER A 430 -2.47 -20.81 1.91
C SER A 430 -1.79 -20.89 3.29
N LEU A 431 -1.39 -19.75 3.86
CA LEU A 431 -0.86 -19.72 5.23
C LEU A 431 -1.93 -20.11 6.25
N ARG A 432 -3.17 -19.64 6.09
CA ARG A 432 -4.28 -19.98 7.00
C ARG A 432 -4.56 -21.49 6.99
N THR A 433 -4.60 -22.13 5.83
CA THR A 433 -4.79 -23.58 5.74
C THR A 433 -3.64 -24.34 6.37
N GLU A 434 -2.40 -23.86 6.21
CA GLU A 434 -1.22 -24.49 6.83
C GLU A 434 -1.23 -24.36 8.36
N VAL A 435 -1.62 -23.19 8.89
CA VAL A 435 -1.81 -22.98 10.33
C VAL A 435 -2.89 -23.90 10.89
N GLU A 436 -4.03 -24.01 10.21
CA GLU A 436 -5.10 -24.94 10.61
C GLU A 436 -4.63 -26.40 10.60
N ARG A 437 -3.86 -26.80 9.58
CA ARG A 437 -3.27 -28.14 9.48
C ARG A 437 -2.35 -28.42 10.67
N VAL A 438 -1.41 -27.51 10.96
CA VAL A 438 -0.46 -27.64 12.07
C VAL A 438 -1.19 -27.65 13.42
N GLN A 439 -2.18 -26.78 13.62
CA GLN A 439 -3.00 -26.75 14.84
C GLN A 439 -3.74 -28.07 15.05
N GLN A 440 -4.25 -28.67 13.97
CA GLN A 440 -4.96 -29.93 14.04
C GLN A 440 -4.02 -31.13 14.29
N GLU A 441 -2.82 -31.11 13.73
CA GLU A 441 -1.78 -32.09 14.06
C GLU A 441 -1.30 -31.97 15.50
N GLN A 442 -1.09 -30.74 15.98
CA GLN A 442 -0.68 -30.47 17.36
C GLN A 442 -1.75 -30.94 18.37
N SER A 443 -3.02 -30.65 18.12
CA SER A 443 -4.11 -31.13 18.99
C SER A 443 -4.25 -32.65 18.98
N LYS A 444 -4.10 -33.30 17.81
CA LYS A 444 -4.08 -34.77 17.70
C LYS A 444 -2.90 -35.43 18.40
N ALA A 445 -1.73 -34.78 18.44
CA ALA A 445 -0.54 -35.29 19.12
C ALA A 445 -0.58 -35.04 20.64
N GLN A 446 -1.06 -33.89 21.10
CA GLN A 446 -1.08 -33.54 22.52
C GLN A 446 -2.19 -34.25 23.32
N LEU A 447 -3.35 -34.52 22.71
CA LEU A 447 -4.45 -35.24 23.36
C LEU A 447 -4.08 -36.65 23.88
N PRO A 448 -3.45 -37.54 23.08
CA PRO A 448 -3.07 -38.86 23.54
C PRO A 448 -2.00 -38.80 24.62
N ASP A 449 -0.96 -37.98 24.46
CA ASP A 449 0.12 -37.82 25.44
C ASP A 449 -0.39 -37.38 26.82
N LEU A 450 -1.29 -36.38 26.86
CA LEU A 450 -1.91 -35.94 28.11
C LEU A 450 -2.81 -37.02 28.71
N SER A 451 -3.52 -37.79 27.88
CA SER A 451 -4.35 -38.90 28.35
C SER A 451 -3.52 -40.04 28.94
N GLU A 452 -2.39 -40.36 28.32
CA GLU A 452 -1.47 -41.39 28.78
C GLU A 452 -0.77 -40.99 30.08
N GLN A 453 -0.34 -39.73 30.18
CA GLN A 453 0.22 -39.19 31.43
C GLN A 453 -0.81 -39.24 32.56
N ARG A 454 -2.07 -38.85 32.30
CA ARG A 454 -3.16 -38.97 33.28
C ARG A 454 -3.40 -40.42 33.70
N ALA A 455 -3.41 -41.36 32.76
CA ALA A 455 -3.55 -42.78 33.05
C ALA A 455 -2.39 -43.33 33.92
N LYS A 456 -1.14 -42.91 33.62
CA LYS A 456 0.04 -43.25 34.42
C LYS A 456 -0.07 -42.71 35.85
N VAL A 457 -0.50 -41.45 36.03
CA VAL A 457 -0.71 -40.86 37.34
C VAL A 457 -1.76 -41.63 38.14
N LEU A 458 -2.91 -41.95 37.53
CA LEU A 458 -3.95 -42.74 38.20
C LEU A 458 -3.45 -44.12 38.61
N ARG A 459 -2.63 -44.77 37.78
CA ARG A 459 -2.05 -46.08 38.09
C ARG A 459 -1.08 -46.00 39.25
N LEU A 460 -0.15 -45.03 39.23
CA LEU A 460 0.80 -44.79 40.31
C LEU A 460 0.09 -44.42 41.62
N GLN A 461 -1.01 -43.68 41.54
CA GLN A 461 -1.82 -43.33 42.70
C GLN A 461 -2.49 -44.56 43.32
N ALA A 462 -3.04 -45.47 42.50
CA ALA A 462 -3.56 -46.75 42.98
C ALA A 462 -2.46 -47.64 43.58
N GLU A 463 -1.28 -47.72 42.93
CA GLU A 463 -0.13 -48.46 43.46
C GLU A 463 0.31 -47.89 44.82
N LEU A 464 0.37 -46.57 44.95
CA LEU A 464 0.69 -45.90 46.22
C LEU A 464 -0.34 -46.21 47.31
N GLU A 465 -1.64 -46.10 47.01
CA GLU A 465 -2.71 -46.42 47.96
C GLU A 465 -2.64 -47.88 48.43
N THR A 466 -2.37 -48.82 47.51
CA THR A 466 -2.18 -50.23 47.88
C THR A 466 -0.94 -50.43 48.76
N SER A 467 0.17 -49.76 48.45
CA SER A 467 1.40 -49.82 49.26
C SER A 467 1.18 -49.24 50.65
N GLU A 468 0.51 -48.09 50.76
CA GLU A 468 0.15 -47.49 52.04
C GLU A 468 -0.77 -48.40 52.85
N GLN A 469 -1.75 -49.04 52.20
CA GLN A 469 -2.64 -49.98 52.86
C GLN A 469 -1.87 -51.19 53.40
N VAL A 470 -0.97 -51.78 52.60
CA VAL A 470 -0.11 -52.89 53.03
C VAL A 470 0.78 -52.46 54.21
N GLN A 471 1.31 -51.24 54.19
CA GLN A 471 2.09 -50.70 55.32
C GLN A 471 1.23 -50.55 56.59
N ARG A 472 0.01 -49.98 56.47
CA ARG A 472 -0.93 -49.87 57.59
C ARG A 472 -1.26 -51.25 58.17
N ASP A 473 -1.50 -52.22 57.30
CA ASP A 473 -1.82 -53.59 57.66
C ASP A 473 -0.64 -54.29 58.36
N PHE A 474 0.59 -54.07 57.89
CA PHE A 474 1.80 -54.58 58.55
C PHE A 474 1.99 -53.97 59.95
N VAL A 475 1.79 -52.65 60.09
CA VAL A 475 1.86 -51.98 61.40
C VAL A 475 0.79 -52.54 62.34
N ARG A 476 -0.46 -52.65 61.89
CA ARG A 476 -1.57 -53.23 62.67
C ARG A 476 -1.26 -54.65 63.13
N LEU A 477 -0.78 -55.50 62.22
CA LEU A 477 -0.39 -56.86 62.55
C LEU A 477 0.76 -56.90 63.57
N SER A 478 1.78 -56.06 63.38
CA SER A 478 2.93 -55.98 64.30
C SER A 478 2.52 -55.55 65.71
N GLN A 479 1.63 -54.57 65.83
CA GLN A 479 1.08 -54.11 67.11
C GLN A 479 0.24 -55.20 67.77
N ALA A 480 -0.64 -55.86 67.03
CA ALA A 480 -1.46 -56.95 67.56
C ALA A 480 -0.60 -58.12 68.09
N LEU A 481 0.44 -58.49 67.34
CA LEU A 481 1.42 -59.49 67.77
C LEU A 481 2.16 -59.03 69.03
N GLN A 482 2.59 -57.77 69.10
CA GLN A 482 3.30 -57.22 70.25
C GLN A 482 2.42 -57.22 71.51
N VAL A 483 1.13 -56.89 71.39
CA VAL A 483 0.16 -56.99 72.50
C VAL A 483 -0.03 -58.44 72.94
N ARG A 484 -0.17 -59.39 72.00
CA ARG A 484 -0.28 -60.83 72.36
C ARG A 484 0.96 -61.34 73.08
N LEU A 485 2.16 -60.97 72.61
CA LEU A 485 3.42 -61.33 73.26
C LEU A 485 3.54 -60.74 74.66
N GLU A 486 3.11 -59.49 74.85
CA GLU A 486 3.14 -58.84 76.17
C GLU A 486 2.13 -59.48 77.14
N ARG A 487 0.93 -59.87 76.67
CA ARG A 487 -0.04 -60.63 77.47
C ARG A 487 0.52 -61.99 77.91
N ILE A 488 1.26 -62.67 77.03
CA ILE A 488 1.95 -63.93 77.38
C ILE A 488 3.03 -63.67 78.44
N ARG A 489 3.81 -62.59 78.32
CA ARG A 489 4.84 -62.21 79.29
C ARG A 489 4.26 -61.93 80.68
N GLN A 490 3.06 -61.37 80.74
CA GLN A 490 2.35 -61.02 81.98
C GLN A 490 1.54 -62.18 82.59
N ALA A 491 1.45 -63.34 81.92
CA ALA A 491 0.70 -64.48 82.43
C ALA A 491 1.45 -65.18 83.58
N GLU A 492 0.76 -65.39 84.70
CA GLU A 492 1.33 -65.99 85.92
C GLU A 492 1.19 -67.52 85.95
N THR A 493 0.37 -68.10 85.05
CA THR A 493 0.11 -69.55 84.98
C THR A 493 0.13 -70.08 83.55
N LEU A 494 0.49 -71.36 83.39
CA LEU A 494 0.54 -72.03 82.09
C LEU A 494 -0.82 -72.14 81.40
N ASP A 495 -1.92 -72.22 82.18
CA ASP A 495 -3.27 -72.27 81.64
C ASP A 495 -3.70 -70.92 81.02
N GLN A 496 -3.22 -69.79 81.57
CA GLN A 496 -3.43 -68.45 80.99
C GLN A 496 -2.69 -68.30 79.66
N VAL A 497 -1.47 -68.82 79.55
CA VAL A 497 -0.71 -68.84 78.29
C VAL A 497 -1.42 -69.69 77.23
N ARG A 498 -1.93 -70.88 77.59
CA ARG A 498 -2.71 -71.72 76.67
C ARG A 498 -3.97 -71.02 76.17
N SER A 499 -4.71 -70.35 77.05
CA SER A 499 -5.89 -69.56 76.68
C SER A 499 -5.58 -68.44 75.66
N ILE A 500 -4.47 -67.70 75.85
CA ILE A 500 -4.06 -66.63 74.91
C ILE A 500 -3.60 -67.21 73.56
N MET A 501 -3.02 -68.40 73.56
CA MET A 501 -2.62 -69.10 72.33
C MET A 501 -3.82 -69.74 71.59
N ASP A 502 -4.86 -70.13 72.33
CA ASP A 502 -6.10 -70.69 71.78
C ASP A 502 -7.08 -69.61 71.29
N GLU A 503 -6.87 -68.32 71.64
CA GLU A 503 -7.53 -67.20 70.95
C GLU A 503 -7.19 -67.28 69.45
N ALA A 504 -8.21 -67.38 68.60
CA ALA A 504 -8.12 -67.71 67.17
C ALA A 504 -6.82 -67.22 66.47
N PRO A 505 -6.20 -68.07 65.62
CA PRO A 505 -5.01 -67.68 64.89
C PRO A 505 -5.33 -66.46 64.02
N LEU A 506 -4.42 -65.48 63.98
CA LEU A 506 -4.52 -64.29 63.14
C LEU A 506 -4.38 -64.73 61.67
N THR A 507 -5.47 -65.23 61.08
CA THR A 507 -5.51 -65.70 59.69
C THR A 507 -5.84 -64.59 58.71
N ASP A 508 -6.54 -63.54 59.14
CA ASP A 508 -6.86 -62.35 58.35
C ASP A 508 -6.66 -61.08 59.20
N ILE A 509 -6.10 -60.02 58.60
CA ILE A 509 -5.80 -58.73 59.25
C ILE A 509 -7.10 -58.01 59.65
N ARG A 510 -8.21 -58.35 58.97
CA ARG A 510 -9.56 -57.85 59.28
C ARG A 510 -10.13 -58.34 60.62
N ASP A 511 -9.54 -59.37 61.22
CA ASP A 511 -9.97 -59.92 62.51
C ASP A 511 -9.33 -59.20 63.70
N ILE A 512 -8.39 -58.27 63.44
CA ILE A 512 -7.76 -57.41 64.46
C ILE A 512 -8.75 -56.31 64.83
N LYS A 513 -9.30 -56.36 66.05
CA LYS A 513 -10.16 -55.28 66.57
C LYS A 513 -9.32 -54.02 66.75
N ASP A 514 -9.68 -52.94 66.05
CA ASP A 514 -9.18 -51.59 66.30
C ASP A 514 -9.55 -51.21 67.75
N THR A 515 -8.55 -51.16 68.63
CA THR A 515 -8.68 -50.68 70.03
C THR A 515 -8.27 -49.23 70.16
#